data_AF-A0A5C5X5B1-F1
#
_entry.id   AF-A0A5C5X5B1-F1
#
_cell.length_a   1.000
_cell.length_b   1.000
_cell.length_c   1.000
_cell.angle_alpha   90.00
_cell.angle_beta   90.00
_cell.angle_gamma   90.00
#
_symmetry.space_group_name_H-M   'P 1'
#
loop_
_entity.id
_entity.type
_entity.pdbx_description
1 polymer ?
#
loop_
_entity_poly.entity_id
_entity_poly.type
_entity_poly.pdbx_seq_one_letter_code
_entity_poly.pdbx_strand_id
1 'polypeptide(L)'
;MKTGEHARRLNATVCAVCRSKVPVHSRGQHSVCPSGTCRRTYHGKLARGEVQCRRCHAFLTPAERVSGSQCHRPACRFESRDQDRIASHGVYREELKERIRALAVVDAERRGIELPILHEPALVPSQDRPLSSLPAERREKFLEKFTALVEENFEKFPDSSHDLPAEDFGESLSESESHLVGKACATCQGWCCQGGGESLAYLDHPAILRMRTQHPDYRAQDIVESYEKFLGSMTYTDSCYFHGEFGCLLPPEMRAAICHRYLCADLTQLQVQAKAFPETVGYVAAIQSSQIQRISPLDHSPDQS
;
A
#
# COMPACT_ATOMS: atom_id res chain seq x y z
N MET A 1 -30.59 -15.02 7.01
CA MET A 1 -31.00 -15.28 5.61
C MET A 1 -31.88 -14.16 5.09
N LYS A 2 -31.29 -13.15 4.42
CA LYS A 2 -31.89 -12.42 3.28
C LYS A 2 -30.72 -12.00 2.40
N THR A 3 -30.58 -12.73 1.30
CA THR A 3 -29.75 -12.46 0.12
C THR A 3 -29.91 -10.99 -0.31
N GLY A 4 -28.87 -10.23 -0.62
CA GLY A 4 -27.90 -10.53 -1.67
C GLY A 4 -28.44 -10.09 -3.04
N GLU A 5 -28.82 -8.82 -3.23
CA GLU A 5 -29.22 -8.33 -4.57
C GLU A 5 -29.18 -6.79 -4.71
N HIS A 6 -28.06 -6.17 -4.36
CA HIS A 6 -27.71 -4.84 -4.89
C HIS A 6 -26.47 -4.95 -5.77
N ALA A 7 -26.61 -5.76 -6.83
CA ALA A 7 -25.68 -5.74 -7.95
C ALA A 7 -25.78 -4.37 -8.63
N ARG A 8 -24.67 -3.61 -8.56
CA ARG A 8 -24.42 -2.38 -9.32
C ARG A 8 -24.84 -2.60 -10.79
N ARG A 9 -25.95 -1.97 -11.22
CA ARG A 9 -26.35 -1.89 -12.63
C ARG A 9 -25.30 -1.08 -13.37
N LEU A 10 -24.34 -1.73 -14.01
CA LEU A 10 -23.47 -1.04 -14.98
C LEU A 10 -24.36 -0.57 -16.13
N ASN A 11 -24.39 0.74 -16.34
CA ASN A 11 -25.19 1.40 -17.36
C ASN A 11 -24.84 0.86 -18.75
N ALA A 12 -25.72 0.06 -19.35
CA ALA A 12 -25.56 -0.39 -20.73
C ALA A 12 -25.52 0.85 -21.66
N THR A 13 -24.34 1.16 -22.19
CA THR A 13 -24.12 2.28 -23.13
C THR A 13 -24.54 1.93 -24.55
N VAL A 14 -24.90 0.68 -24.81
CA VAL A 14 -25.28 0.13 -26.12
C VAL A 14 -26.47 -0.82 -26.02
N CYS A 15 -27.29 -0.88 -27.07
CA CYS A 15 -28.47 -1.72 -27.14
C CYS A 15 -28.11 -3.22 -27.16
N ALA A 16 -28.73 -4.02 -26.31
CA ALA A 16 -28.52 -5.47 -26.19
C ALA A 16 -28.92 -6.26 -27.44
N VAL A 17 -29.69 -5.65 -28.37
CA VAL A 17 -30.13 -6.25 -29.63
C VAL A 17 -29.31 -5.75 -30.82
N CYS A 18 -29.32 -4.44 -31.09
CA CYS A 18 -28.69 -3.88 -32.30
C CYS A 18 -27.35 -3.15 -32.05
N ARG A 19 -26.90 -3.05 -30.80
CA ARG A 19 -25.64 -2.40 -30.39
C ARG A 19 -25.52 -0.90 -30.64
N SER A 20 -26.58 -0.21 -31.07
CA SER A 20 -26.56 1.25 -31.15
C SER A 20 -26.38 1.89 -29.78
N LYS A 21 -25.75 3.07 -29.71
CA LYS A 21 -25.60 3.82 -28.45
C LYS A 21 -26.98 4.08 -27.84
N VAL A 22 -27.14 3.77 -26.56
CA VAL A 22 -28.38 4.06 -25.82
C VAL A 22 -28.25 5.46 -25.21
N PRO A 23 -29.23 6.36 -25.44
CA PRO A 23 -29.14 7.72 -24.94
C PRO A 23 -29.12 7.76 -23.41
N VAL A 24 -28.42 8.76 -22.86
CA VAL A 24 -28.05 8.87 -21.44
C VAL A 24 -29.27 8.88 -20.51
N HIS A 25 -30.41 9.42 -20.94
CA HIS A 25 -31.65 9.47 -20.17
C HIS A 25 -32.38 8.11 -20.03
N SER A 26 -31.93 7.07 -20.75
CA SER A 26 -32.46 5.69 -20.62
C SER A 26 -31.56 4.80 -19.75
N ARG A 27 -30.45 5.34 -19.22
CA ARG A 27 -29.50 4.62 -18.36
C ARG A 27 -30.20 4.22 -17.06
N GLY A 28 -30.33 2.90 -16.86
CA GLY A 28 -30.87 2.31 -15.62
C GLY A 28 -32.23 1.64 -15.76
N GLN A 29 -33.02 1.91 -16.81
CA GLN A 29 -34.36 1.31 -17.00
C GLN A 29 -34.44 0.28 -18.13
N HIS A 30 -33.67 0.43 -19.21
CA HIS A 30 -33.72 -0.47 -20.36
C HIS A 30 -32.34 -0.77 -20.93
N SER A 31 -32.06 -2.04 -21.21
CA SER A 31 -30.85 -2.52 -21.90
C SER A 31 -30.96 -2.45 -23.43
N VAL A 32 -31.97 -1.75 -23.96
CA VAL A 32 -32.27 -1.66 -25.40
C VAL A 32 -32.58 -0.23 -25.83
N CYS A 33 -32.30 0.10 -27.09
CA CYS A 33 -32.63 1.39 -27.66
C CYS A 33 -34.16 1.58 -27.85
N PRO A 34 -34.64 2.81 -28.09
CA PRO A 34 -36.08 3.11 -28.24
C PRO A 34 -36.78 2.45 -29.44
N SER A 35 -36.05 1.76 -30.32
CA SER A 35 -36.64 1.06 -31.46
C SER A 35 -37.63 -0.01 -31.00
N GLY A 36 -38.89 0.10 -31.45
CA GLY A 36 -39.94 -0.89 -31.18
C GLY A 36 -39.57 -2.31 -31.65
N THR A 37 -38.76 -2.42 -32.70
CA THR A 37 -38.20 -3.71 -33.16
C THR A 37 -37.21 -4.28 -32.15
N CYS A 38 -36.27 -3.48 -31.66
CA CYS A 38 -35.33 -3.93 -30.62
C CYS A 38 -36.04 -4.31 -29.33
N ARG A 39 -37.08 -3.55 -28.93
CA ARG A 39 -37.88 -3.83 -27.74
C ARG A 39 -38.64 -5.14 -27.85
N ARG A 40 -39.34 -5.38 -28.97
CA ARG A 40 -40.04 -6.64 -29.25
C ARG A 40 -39.09 -7.84 -29.28
N THR A 41 -37.96 -7.72 -29.98
CA THR A 41 -36.94 -8.77 -30.02
C THR A 41 -36.39 -9.08 -28.63
N TYR A 42 -36.15 -8.05 -27.81
CA TYR A 42 -35.65 -8.20 -26.45
C TYR A 42 -36.64 -8.92 -25.53
N HIS A 43 -37.91 -8.48 -25.50
CA HIS A 43 -38.94 -9.16 -24.71
C HIS A 43 -39.22 -10.58 -25.22
N GLY A 44 -39.17 -10.81 -26.53
CA GLY A 44 -39.30 -12.15 -27.11
C GLY A 44 -38.16 -13.08 -26.70
N LYS A 45 -36.92 -12.58 -26.63
CA LYS A 45 -35.76 -13.35 -26.14
C LYS A 45 -35.87 -13.66 -24.64
N LEU A 46 -36.33 -12.70 -23.83
CA LEU A 46 -36.60 -12.94 -22.40
C LEU A 46 -37.69 -13.97 -22.17
N ALA A 47 -38.81 -13.88 -22.91
CA ALA A 47 -39.91 -14.83 -22.80
C ALA A 47 -39.51 -16.28 -23.16
N ARG A 48 -38.50 -16.43 -24.03
CA ARG A 48 -37.91 -17.74 -24.37
C ARG A 48 -36.83 -18.22 -23.39
N GLY A 49 -36.61 -17.51 -22.30
CA GLY A 49 -35.58 -17.86 -21.31
C GLY A 49 -34.15 -17.73 -21.84
N GLU A 50 -33.90 -16.88 -22.84
CA GLU A 50 -32.53 -16.67 -23.33
C GLU A 50 -31.66 -16.01 -22.25
N VAL A 51 -30.53 -16.64 -21.93
CA VAL A 51 -29.60 -16.20 -20.87
C VAL A 51 -28.83 -14.95 -21.30
N GLN A 52 -28.71 -14.00 -20.39
CA GLN A 52 -27.93 -12.78 -20.59
C GLN A 52 -26.55 -12.89 -19.93
N CYS A 53 -25.56 -12.22 -20.54
CA CYS A 53 -24.26 -12.04 -19.93
C CYS A 53 -24.41 -11.29 -18.60
N ARG A 54 -23.89 -11.84 -17.50
CA ARG A 54 -23.93 -11.23 -16.17
C ARG A 54 -23.25 -9.85 -16.06
N ARG A 55 -22.49 -9.44 -17.10
CA ARG A 55 -21.75 -8.16 -17.15
C ARG A 55 -22.37 -7.12 -18.08
N CYS A 56 -22.43 -7.41 -19.37
CA CYS A 56 -22.96 -6.45 -20.34
C CYS A 56 -24.45 -6.63 -20.64
N HIS A 57 -25.11 -7.62 -20.01
CA HIS A 57 -26.52 -7.95 -20.20
C HIS A 57 -26.95 -8.24 -21.65
N ALA A 58 -25.99 -8.40 -22.56
CA ALA A 58 -26.28 -8.89 -23.91
C ALA A 58 -26.65 -10.37 -23.85
N PHE A 59 -27.59 -10.79 -24.69
CA PHE A 59 -27.96 -12.20 -24.80
C PHE A 59 -26.76 -13.03 -25.27
N LEU A 60 -26.54 -14.15 -24.59
CA LEU A 60 -25.48 -15.10 -24.90
C LEU A 60 -25.86 -15.93 -26.12
N THR A 61 -24.89 -16.16 -27.00
CA THR A 61 -25.02 -17.15 -28.07
C THR A 61 -25.12 -18.56 -27.50
N PRO A 62 -25.63 -19.55 -28.25
CA PRO A 62 -25.64 -20.95 -27.82
C PRO A 62 -24.27 -21.46 -27.33
N ALA A 63 -23.18 -21.13 -28.03
CA ALA A 63 -21.82 -21.51 -27.64
C ALA A 63 -21.37 -20.83 -26.33
N GLU A 64 -21.70 -19.54 -26.14
CA GLU A 64 -21.38 -18.81 -24.91
C GLU A 64 -22.11 -19.39 -23.69
N ARG A 65 -23.35 -19.85 -23.86
CA ARG A 65 -24.13 -20.48 -22.77
C ARG A 65 -23.51 -21.77 -22.25
N VAL A 66 -22.81 -22.53 -23.10
CA VAL A 66 -22.11 -23.77 -22.71
C VAL A 66 -20.86 -23.44 -21.90
N SER A 67 -20.19 -22.33 -22.18
CA SER A 67 -18.95 -21.91 -21.50
C SER A 67 -19.18 -21.09 -20.23
N GLY A 68 -20.42 -20.71 -19.91
CA GLY A 68 -20.80 -20.09 -18.64
C GLY A 68 -21.85 -18.99 -18.77
N SER A 69 -21.93 -18.13 -17.76
CA SER A 69 -22.90 -17.02 -17.67
C SER A 69 -22.38 -15.70 -18.27
N GLN A 70 -21.41 -15.78 -19.19
CA GLN A 70 -20.67 -14.62 -19.67
C GLN A 70 -20.30 -14.72 -21.16
N CYS A 71 -20.35 -13.58 -21.87
CA CYS A 71 -20.00 -13.49 -23.29
C CYS A 71 -18.48 -13.40 -23.52
N HIS A 72 -18.04 -13.73 -24.74
CA HIS A 72 -16.63 -13.72 -25.13
C HIS A 72 -16.08 -12.32 -25.49
N ARG A 73 -16.82 -11.24 -25.21
CA ARG A 73 -16.32 -9.88 -25.50
C ARG A 73 -15.07 -9.59 -24.67
N PRO A 74 -13.99 -9.03 -25.26
CA PRO A 74 -12.74 -8.74 -24.56
C PRO A 74 -12.94 -7.95 -23.25
N ALA A 75 -13.75 -6.88 -23.28
CA ALA A 75 -14.04 -6.06 -22.10
C ALA A 75 -14.66 -6.88 -20.95
N CYS A 76 -15.70 -7.67 -21.23
CA CYS A 76 -16.32 -8.51 -20.19
C CYS A 76 -15.32 -9.56 -19.68
N ARG A 77 -14.58 -10.24 -20.56
CA ARG A 77 -13.59 -11.25 -20.17
C ARG A 77 -12.48 -10.67 -19.31
N PHE A 78 -11.97 -9.48 -19.65
CA PHE A 78 -10.95 -8.79 -18.87
C PHE A 78 -11.45 -8.45 -17.47
N GLU A 79 -12.62 -7.82 -17.35
CA GLU A 79 -13.22 -7.48 -16.06
C GLU A 79 -13.53 -8.70 -15.18
N SER A 80 -14.03 -9.79 -15.77
CA SER A 80 -14.25 -11.03 -15.00
C SER A 80 -12.95 -11.60 -14.50
N ARG A 81 -11.92 -11.68 -15.36
CA ARG A 81 -10.60 -12.16 -14.93
C ARG A 81 -10.02 -11.30 -13.82
N ASP A 82 -10.20 -9.98 -13.89
CA ASP A 82 -9.74 -9.09 -12.83
C ASP A 82 -10.54 -9.28 -11.54
N GLN A 83 -11.86 -9.44 -11.61
CA GLN A 83 -12.69 -9.75 -10.44
C GLN A 83 -12.40 -11.13 -9.85
N ASP A 84 -12.19 -12.14 -10.69
CA ASP A 84 -11.83 -13.49 -10.28
C ASP A 84 -10.43 -13.47 -9.64
N ARG A 85 -9.51 -12.63 -10.14
CA ARG A 85 -8.20 -12.37 -9.54
C ARG A 85 -8.33 -11.67 -8.18
N ILE A 86 -9.12 -10.60 -8.09
CA ILE A 86 -9.39 -9.89 -6.82
C ILE A 86 -10.02 -10.84 -5.80
N ALA A 87 -11.01 -11.64 -6.22
CA ALA A 87 -11.67 -12.61 -5.36
C ALA A 87 -10.71 -13.70 -4.89
N SER A 88 -9.91 -14.26 -5.79
CA SER A 88 -8.89 -15.27 -5.44
C SER A 88 -7.82 -14.69 -4.49
N HIS A 89 -7.37 -13.45 -4.74
CA HIS A 89 -6.47 -12.72 -3.84
C HIS A 89 -7.12 -12.46 -2.47
N GLY A 90 -8.43 -12.21 -2.44
CA GLY A 90 -9.20 -12.02 -1.20
C GLY A 90 -9.28 -13.30 -0.37
N VAL A 91 -9.72 -14.41 -0.97
CA VAL A 91 -9.77 -15.73 -0.31
C VAL A 91 -8.42 -16.09 0.28
N TYR A 92 -7.37 -15.94 -0.52
CA TYR A 92 -6.01 -16.22 -0.11
C TYR A 92 -5.50 -15.36 1.06
N ARG A 93 -5.83 -14.07 1.06
CA ARG A 93 -5.46 -13.18 2.17
C ARG A 93 -6.19 -13.55 3.45
N GLU A 94 -7.45 -13.97 3.36
CA GLU A 94 -8.20 -14.45 4.53
C GLU A 94 -7.61 -15.75 5.09
N GLU A 95 -7.21 -16.70 4.24
CA GLU A 95 -6.51 -17.92 4.69
C GLU A 95 -5.20 -17.61 5.42
N LEU A 96 -4.43 -16.63 4.92
CA LEU A 96 -3.22 -16.17 5.62
C LEU A 96 -3.55 -15.56 6.97
N LYS A 97 -4.59 -14.72 7.06
CA LYS A 97 -5.01 -14.11 8.34
C LYS A 97 -5.42 -15.16 9.36
N GLU A 98 -6.18 -16.19 8.97
CA GLU A 98 -6.53 -17.28 9.89
C GLU A 98 -5.29 -17.99 10.44
N ARG A 99 -4.31 -18.28 9.57
CA ARG A 99 -3.03 -18.87 9.99
C ARG A 99 -2.27 -17.95 10.95
N ILE A 100 -2.29 -16.64 10.70
CA ILE A 100 -1.63 -15.66 11.57
C ILE A 100 -2.32 -15.56 12.91
N ARG A 101 -3.66 -15.58 12.97
CA ARG A 101 -4.40 -15.60 14.25
C ARG A 101 -4.00 -16.80 15.09
N ALA A 102 -3.92 -17.99 14.49
CA ALA A 102 -3.45 -19.18 15.19
C ALA A 102 -2.00 -19.05 15.69
N LEU A 103 -1.09 -18.51 14.86
CA LEU A 103 0.30 -18.28 15.26
C LEU A 103 0.45 -17.17 16.32
N ALA A 104 -0.41 -16.15 16.29
CA ALA A 104 -0.42 -15.06 17.24
C ALA A 104 -0.76 -15.54 18.64
N VAL A 105 -1.73 -16.47 18.78
CA VAL A 105 -2.04 -17.10 20.08
C VAL A 105 -0.82 -17.81 20.65
N VAL A 106 -0.15 -18.64 19.85
CA VAL A 106 1.06 -19.37 20.28
C VAL A 106 2.22 -18.42 20.62
N ASP A 107 2.41 -17.35 19.83
CA ASP A 107 3.44 -16.35 20.09
C ASP A 107 3.14 -15.53 21.36
N ALA A 108 1.88 -15.16 21.59
CA ALA A 108 1.42 -14.44 22.77
C ALA A 108 1.65 -15.27 24.04
N GLU A 109 1.24 -16.53 24.04
CA GLU A 109 1.49 -17.48 25.15
C GLU A 109 2.98 -17.60 25.46
N ARG A 110 3.82 -17.80 24.42
CA ARG A 110 5.28 -17.90 24.58
C ARG A 110 5.90 -16.63 25.18
N ARG A 111 5.35 -15.46 24.87
CA ARG A 111 5.84 -14.16 25.33
C ARG A 111 5.21 -13.72 26.66
N GLY A 112 4.23 -14.46 27.19
CA GLY A 112 3.48 -14.06 28.39
C GLY A 112 2.61 -12.84 28.16
N ILE A 113 2.07 -12.66 26.95
CA ILE A 113 1.14 -11.56 26.64
C ILE A 113 -0.25 -11.95 27.14
N GLU A 114 -0.76 -11.22 28.13
CA GLU A 114 -2.07 -11.49 28.76
C GLU A 114 -3.23 -10.75 28.08
N LEU A 115 -2.93 -9.76 27.24
CA LEU A 115 -3.93 -8.95 26.55
C LEU A 115 -4.63 -9.75 25.43
N PRO A 116 -5.94 -9.52 25.22
CA PRO A 116 -6.66 -10.09 24.08
C PRO A 116 -6.01 -9.69 22.75
N ILE A 117 -5.95 -10.64 21.80
CA ILE A 117 -5.39 -10.40 20.47
C ILE A 117 -6.44 -9.72 19.59
N LEU A 118 -6.04 -8.66 18.87
CA LEU A 118 -6.87 -8.07 17.82
C LEU A 118 -7.16 -9.12 16.74
N HIS A 119 -8.45 -9.26 16.41
CA HIS A 119 -8.87 -10.26 15.45
C HIS A 119 -8.21 -10.06 14.07
N GLU A 120 -7.91 -8.83 13.66
CA GLU A 120 -7.47 -8.56 12.30
C GLU A 120 -5.98 -8.20 12.24
N PRO A 121 -5.11 -9.14 11.83
CA PRO A 121 -3.68 -8.85 11.71
C PRO A 121 -3.36 -8.04 10.45
N ALA A 122 -2.30 -7.24 10.50
CA ALA A 122 -1.74 -6.59 9.32
C ALA A 122 -0.85 -7.55 8.53
N LEU A 123 -1.02 -7.57 7.22
CA LEU A 123 -0.14 -8.26 6.29
C LEU A 123 0.85 -7.26 5.70
N VAL A 124 2.14 -7.51 5.85
CA VAL A 124 3.17 -6.67 5.23
C VAL A 124 4.05 -7.51 4.33
N PRO A 125 4.57 -6.97 3.22
CA PRO A 125 5.53 -7.71 2.41
C PRO A 125 6.81 -7.97 3.23
N SER A 126 7.41 -9.15 3.08
CA SER A 126 8.76 -9.40 3.56
C SER A 126 9.75 -8.80 2.56
N GLN A 127 10.71 -8.04 3.05
CA GLN A 127 11.93 -7.79 2.30
C GLN A 127 12.72 -9.11 2.12
N ASP A 128 13.08 -9.41 0.88
CA ASP A 128 13.80 -10.59 0.39
C ASP A 128 14.92 -10.25 -0.62
N ARG A 129 15.12 -8.97 -0.97
CA ARG A 129 16.22 -8.53 -1.85
C ARG A 129 17.58 -8.93 -1.27
N PRO A 130 18.57 -9.26 -2.11
CA PRO A 130 19.89 -9.65 -1.63
C PRO A 130 20.63 -8.47 -0.98
N LEU A 131 21.43 -8.79 0.02
CA LEU A 131 22.40 -7.87 0.61
C LEU A 131 23.70 -7.97 -0.20
N SER A 132 24.21 -6.84 -0.69
CA SER A 132 25.46 -6.80 -1.47
C SER A 132 26.30 -5.59 -1.10
N SER A 133 27.54 -5.55 -1.59
CA SER A 133 28.34 -4.34 -1.50
C SER A 133 27.64 -3.18 -2.22
N LEU A 134 27.66 -1.97 -1.65
CA LEU A 134 27.18 -0.77 -2.35
C LEU A 134 28.15 -0.43 -3.51
N PRO A 135 27.72 -0.48 -4.78
CA PRO A 135 28.61 -0.20 -5.91
C PRO A 135 29.18 1.22 -5.86
N ALA A 136 30.46 1.39 -6.21
CA ALA A 136 31.14 2.70 -6.18
C ALA A 136 30.41 3.75 -7.02
N GLU A 137 30.02 3.42 -8.26
CA GLU A 137 29.24 4.29 -9.13
C GLU A 137 27.93 4.74 -8.49
N ARG A 138 27.26 3.84 -7.77
CA ARG A 138 26.01 4.13 -7.08
C ARG A 138 26.21 5.04 -5.87
N ARG A 139 27.32 4.86 -5.14
CA ARG A 139 27.74 5.75 -4.05
C ARG A 139 28.04 7.15 -4.58
N GLU A 140 28.86 7.26 -5.62
CA GLU A 140 29.24 8.53 -6.25
C GLU A 140 28.01 9.28 -6.77
N LYS A 141 27.11 8.60 -7.45
CA LYS A 141 25.85 9.18 -7.94
C LYS A 141 24.95 9.70 -6.82
N PHE A 142 24.94 9.04 -5.66
CA PHE A 142 24.23 9.55 -4.49
C PHE A 142 24.88 10.82 -3.97
N LEU A 143 26.20 10.80 -3.75
CA LEU A 143 26.94 11.93 -3.20
C LEU A 143 26.86 13.15 -4.12
N GLU A 144 27.00 12.99 -5.43
CA GLU A 144 26.83 14.07 -6.41
C GLU A 144 25.47 14.76 -6.27
N LYS A 145 24.38 13.97 -6.30
CA LYS A 145 23.02 14.49 -6.18
C LYS A 145 22.73 15.08 -4.81
N PHE A 146 23.26 14.48 -3.75
CA PHE A 146 23.06 14.94 -2.39
C PHE A 146 23.79 16.26 -2.14
N THR A 147 25.03 16.38 -2.60
CA THR A 147 25.78 17.64 -2.57
C THR A 147 25.03 18.74 -3.30
N ALA A 148 24.53 18.48 -4.52
CA ALA A 148 23.75 19.47 -5.26
C ALA A 148 22.48 19.91 -4.50
N LEU A 149 21.75 18.97 -3.87
CA LEU A 149 20.59 19.29 -3.03
C LEU A 149 20.96 20.16 -1.83
N VAL A 150 22.07 19.84 -1.16
CA VAL A 150 22.54 20.59 0.00
C VAL A 150 22.97 21.99 -0.41
N GLU A 151 23.77 22.13 -1.47
CA GLU A 151 24.20 23.44 -2.00
C GLU A 151 22.99 24.30 -2.39
N GLU A 152 22.05 23.74 -3.17
CA GLU A 152 20.80 24.43 -3.53
C GLU A 152 20.02 24.87 -2.28
N ASN A 153 20.01 24.05 -1.22
CA ASN A 153 19.36 24.41 0.04
C ASN A 153 20.02 25.62 0.72
N PHE A 154 21.35 25.69 0.76
CA PHE A 154 22.08 26.82 1.33
C PHE A 154 21.90 28.10 0.51
N GLU A 155 21.85 27.99 -0.82
CA GLU A 155 21.58 29.13 -1.71
C GLU A 155 20.16 29.66 -1.56
N LYS A 156 19.17 28.76 -1.52
CA LYS A 156 17.75 29.10 -1.45
C LYS A 156 17.32 29.62 -0.08
N PHE A 157 17.96 29.15 0.98
CA PHE A 157 17.65 29.50 2.36
C PHE A 157 18.93 29.97 3.06
N PRO A 158 19.42 31.20 2.81
CA PRO A 158 20.69 31.68 3.36
C PRO A 158 20.67 31.77 4.89
N ASP A 159 19.55 32.23 5.46
CA ASP A 159 19.33 32.22 6.89
C ASP A 159 18.61 30.92 7.29
N SER A 160 19.25 30.10 8.13
CA SER A 160 18.65 28.89 8.71
C SER A 160 17.48 29.20 9.66
N SER A 161 17.25 30.47 9.98
CA SER A 161 16.24 30.97 10.92
C SER A 161 14.88 31.29 10.28
N HIS A 162 14.67 31.03 9.00
CA HIS A 162 13.36 31.30 8.40
C HIS A 162 12.30 30.32 8.88
N ASP A 163 11.18 30.89 9.32
CA ASP A 163 9.90 30.26 9.66
C ASP A 163 9.44 29.27 8.59
N LEU A 164 10.03 28.07 8.57
CA LEU A 164 9.41 26.94 7.92
C LEU A 164 8.18 26.62 8.77
N PRO A 165 6.97 26.54 8.18
CA PRO A 165 5.78 26.16 8.91
C PRO A 165 6.09 24.88 9.67
N ALA A 166 5.82 24.85 10.98
CA ALA A 166 5.93 23.63 11.79
C ALA A 166 5.16 22.44 11.15
N GLU A 167 4.16 22.77 10.31
CA GLU A 167 3.40 21.86 9.46
C GLU A 167 4.26 21.07 8.44
N ASP A 168 5.39 21.60 7.98
CA ASP A 168 6.24 20.98 6.95
C ASP A 168 7.24 19.96 7.54
N PHE A 169 7.54 20.10 8.83
CA PHE A 169 8.15 19.02 9.61
C PHE A 169 7.10 17.97 10.01
N GLY A 170 5.81 18.29 9.88
CA GLY A 170 4.60 17.61 10.37
C GLY A 170 4.57 17.41 11.89
N GLU A 171 3.39 17.15 12.44
CA GLU A 171 3.24 16.84 13.86
C GLU A 171 4.17 15.69 14.27
N SER A 172 4.85 15.85 15.41
CA SER A 172 5.58 14.74 16.02
C SER A 172 4.58 13.62 16.26
N LEU A 173 4.92 12.43 15.77
CA LEU A 173 4.16 11.23 16.12
C LEU A 173 4.15 11.09 17.64
N SER A 174 3.05 10.56 18.19
CA SER A 174 3.07 10.13 19.58
C SER A 174 4.14 9.04 19.77
N GLU A 175 4.55 8.80 21.02
CA GLU A 175 5.47 7.71 21.33
C GLU A 175 4.89 6.36 20.88
N SER A 176 3.60 6.15 21.16
CA SER A 176 2.83 4.98 20.71
C SER A 176 2.79 4.82 19.19
N GLU A 177 2.65 5.90 18.42
CA GLU A 177 2.67 5.87 16.95
C GLU A 177 4.07 5.60 16.39
N SER A 178 5.09 6.23 16.97
CA SER A 178 6.49 6.00 16.59
C SER A 178 6.91 4.55 16.85
N HIS A 179 6.47 3.98 17.98
CA HIS A 179 6.71 2.59 18.33
C HIS A 179 6.05 1.62 17.33
N LEU A 180 4.78 1.91 16.96
CA LEU A 180 4.04 1.12 15.97
C LEU A 180 4.76 1.13 14.61
N VAL A 181 5.16 2.31 14.13
CA VAL A 181 5.90 2.43 12.85
C VAL A 181 7.20 1.64 12.93
N GLY A 182 7.97 1.80 14.02
CA GLY A 182 9.23 1.09 14.21
C GLY A 182 9.09 -0.43 14.18
N LYS A 183 8.14 -0.99 14.94
CA LYS A 183 7.86 -2.43 14.97
C LYS A 183 7.37 -2.96 13.63
N ALA A 184 6.51 -2.19 12.96
CA ALA A 184 6.01 -2.55 11.65
C ALA A 184 7.13 -2.57 10.59
N CYS A 185 7.98 -1.55 10.58
CA CYS A 185 9.18 -1.49 9.75
C CYS A 185 10.14 -2.65 10.03
N ALA A 186 10.38 -3.00 11.30
CA ALA A 186 11.22 -4.13 11.67
C ALA A 186 10.63 -5.47 11.20
N THR A 187 9.31 -5.61 11.20
CA THR A 187 8.63 -6.83 10.75
C THR A 187 8.80 -7.04 9.24
N CYS A 188 8.51 -6.02 8.44
CA CYS A 188 8.68 -6.06 6.99
C CYS A 188 10.15 -5.94 6.54
N GLN A 189 11.05 -5.59 7.46
CA GLN A 189 12.46 -5.28 7.22
C GLN A 189 12.64 -4.20 6.14
N GLY A 190 11.88 -3.10 6.28
CA GLY A 190 12.05 -1.95 5.40
C GLY A 190 11.68 -2.20 3.93
N TRP A 191 10.70 -3.05 3.63
CA TRP A 191 10.33 -3.33 2.23
C TRP A 191 10.01 -2.06 1.41
N CYS A 192 9.40 -1.05 2.05
CA CYS A 192 9.09 0.25 1.44
C CYS A 192 10.33 1.10 1.12
N CYS A 193 11.50 0.81 1.70
CA CYS A 193 12.75 1.53 1.45
C CYS A 193 13.21 1.46 -0.02
N GLN A 194 12.63 0.57 -0.83
CA GLN A 194 12.90 0.50 -2.27
C GLN A 194 12.77 1.84 -2.99
N GLY A 195 11.74 2.63 -2.66
CA GLY A 195 11.54 3.93 -3.33
C GLY A 195 12.67 4.91 -3.03
N GLY A 196 13.38 4.75 -1.90
CA GLY A 196 14.50 5.60 -1.51
C GLY A 196 15.73 5.41 -2.40
N GLY A 197 15.85 4.28 -3.10
CA GLY A 197 16.91 4.08 -4.09
C GLY A 197 16.75 5.00 -5.30
N GLU A 198 15.50 5.23 -5.72
CA GLU A 198 15.15 6.12 -6.83
C GLU A 198 15.10 7.60 -6.41
N SER A 199 14.71 7.87 -5.16
CA SER A 199 14.36 9.21 -4.66
C SER A 199 15.38 9.84 -3.69
N LEU A 200 16.69 9.70 -3.94
CA LEU A 200 17.75 10.27 -3.09
C LEU A 200 17.54 10.00 -1.58
N ALA A 201 17.20 8.76 -1.23
CA ALA A 201 16.85 8.34 0.13
C ALA A 201 15.70 9.13 0.78
N TYR A 202 14.79 9.69 -0.02
CA TYR A 202 13.71 10.59 0.38
C TYR A 202 14.17 11.92 0.99
N LEU A 203 15.45 12.26 0.88
CA LEU A 203 15.99 13.50 1.41
C LEU A 203 15.60 14.66 0.50
N ASP A 204 15.12 15.73 1.12
CA ASP A 204 14.60 16.94 0.49
C ASP A 204 15.05 18.21 1.25
N HIS A 205 14.64 19.38 0.78
CA HIS A 205 15.01 20.64 1.45
C HIS A 205 14.58 20.71 2.92
N PRO A 206 13.34 20.31 3.31
CA PRO A 206 12.97 20.19 4.72
C PRO A 206 13.92 19.32 5.55
N ALA A 207 14.37 18.18 5.03
CA ALA A 207 15.35 17.35 5.73
C ALA A 207 16.69 18.05 5.95
N ILE A 208 17.20 18.78 4.95
CA ILE A 208 18.45 19.56 5.08
C ILE A 208 18.26 20.73 6.04
N LEU A 209 17.14 21.43 6.00
CA LEU A 209 16.86 22.56 6.90
C LEU A 209 16.78 22.11 8.36
N ARG A 210 16.19 20.95 8.62
CA ARG A 210 16.20 20.35 9.96
C ARG A 210 17.63 20.11 10.46
N MET A 211 18.49 19.54 9.61
CA MET A 211 19.91 19.33 9.95
C MET A 211 20.64 20.65 10.23
N ARG A 212 20.41 21.68 9.40
CA ARG A 212 20.99 23.02 9.60
C ARG A 212 20.49 23.69 10.89
N THR A 213 19.25 23.45 11.27
CA THR A 213 18.67 23.98 12.52
C THR A 213 19.23 23.28 13.74
N GLN A 214 19.41 21.96 13.67
CA GLN A 214 19.99 21.15 14.75
C GLN A 214 21.51 21.36 14.89
N HIS A 215 22.17 21.76 13.81
CA HIS A 215 23.60 22.01 13.76
C HIS A 215 23.90 23.36 13.07
N PRO A 216 23.68 24.50 13.77
CA PRO A 216 23.83 25.83 13.17
C PRO A 216 25.23 26.15 12.63
N ASP A 217 26.26 25.50 13.18
CA ASP A 217 27.65 25.69 12.78
C ASP A 217 28.05 24.88 11.53
N TYR A 218 27.19 23.97 11.05
CA TYR A 218 27.50 23.14 9.89
C TYR A 218 27.41 23.93 8.59
N ARG A 219 28.44 23.78 7.76
CA ARG A 219 28.46 24.21 6.37
C ARG A 219 27.91 23.10 5.48
N ALA A 220 27.65 23.42 4.20
CA ALA A 220 27.15 22.46 3.22
C ALA A 220 27.97 21.15 3.20
N GLN A 221 29.30 21.27 3.18
CA GLN A 221 30.20 20.12 3.19
C GLN A 221 30.07 19.27 4.47
N ASP A 222 29.92 19.90 5.65
CA ASP A 222 29.77 19.17 6.92
C ASP A 222 28.50 18.30 6.93
N ILE A 223 27.42 18.78 6.30
CA ILE A 223 26.19 18.00 6.12
C ILE A 223 26.44 16.81 5.18
N VAL A 224 27.07 17.03 4.03
CA VAL A 224 27.40 15.95 3.08
C VAL A 224 28.24 14.87 3.76
N GLU A 225 29.32 15.26 4.44
CA GLU A 225 30.21 14.34 5.16
C GLU A 225 29.49 13.59 6.29
N SER A 226 28.51 14.22 6.93
CA SER A 226 27.70 13.57 7.97
C SER A 226 26.86 12.42 7.41
N TYR A 227 26.23 12.59 6.24
CA TYR A 227 25.47 11.52 5.60
C TYR A 227 26.37 10.46 4.96
N GLU A 228 27.50 10.85 4.38
CA GLU A 228 28.45 9.92 3.76
C GLU A 228 28.94 8.84 4.75
N LYS A 229 29.16 9.20 6.01
CA LYS A 229 29.56 8.27 7.09
C LYS A 229 28.60 7.10 7.28
N PHE A 230 27.33 7.25 6.90
CA PHE A 230 26.30 6.22 7.03
C PHE A 230 26.06 5.41 5.76
N LEU A 231 26.78 5.71 4.66
CA LEU A 231 26.77 4.86 3.47
C LEU A 231 27.53 3.56 3.78
N GLY A 232 26.78 2.54 4.21
CA GLY A 232 27.34 1.25 4.60
C GLY A 232 28.04 0.53 3.45
N SER A 233 29.01 -0.30 3.80
CA SER A 233 29.69 -1.18 2.84
C SER A 233 28.72 -2.21 2.25
N MET A 234 27.74 -2.67 3.03
CA MET A 234 26.72 -3.64 2.64
C MET A 234 25.33 -3.01 2.70
N THR A 235 24.60 -3.07 1.59
CA THR A 235 23.23 -2.54 1.46
C THR A 235 22.36 -3.51 0.68
N TYR A 236 21.05 -3.46 0.90
CA TYR A 236 20.13 -4.23 0.07
C TYR A 236 20.11 -3.69 -1.37
N THR A 237 20.19 -4.59 -2.35
CA THR A 237 20.08 -4.21 -3.76
C THR A 237 18.71 -3.60 -4.04
N ASP A 238 18.65 -2.68 -5.01
CA ASP A 238 17.41 -2.01 -5.42
C ASP A 238 16.62 -1.41 -4.24
N SER A 239 17.34 -0.96 -3.22
CA SER A 239 16.77 -0.35 -2.01
C SER A 239 17.32 1.03 -1.72
N CYS A 240 16.94 1.65 -0.61
CA CYS A 240 17.51 2.93 -0.18
C CYS A 240 19.03 2.78 0.05
N TYR A 241 19.78 3.85 -0.22
CA TYR A 241 21.25 3.92 -0.02
C TYR A 241 21.68 3.62 1.43
N PHE A 242 20.79 3.86 2.39
CA PHE A 242 21.03 3.63 3.81
C PHE A 242 20.34 2.35 4.33
N HIS A 243 19.87 1.45 3.46
CA HIS A 243 19.20 0.22 3.90
C HIS A 243 20.23 -0.90 4.11
N GLY A 244 20.69 -1.08 5.35
CA GLY A 244 21.60 -2.14 5.76
C GLY A 244 20.89 -3.38 6.28
N GLU A 245 21.67 -4.38 6.69
CA GLU A 245 21.20 -5.70 7.14
C GLU A 245 20.20 -5.62 8.32
N PHE A 246 20.45 -4.73 9.27
CA PHE A 246 19.61 -4.56 10.48
C PHE A 246 18.65 -3.37 10.40
N GLY A 247 18.43 -2.83 9.19
CA GLY A 247 17.53 -1.71 8.95
C GLY A 247 18.26 -0.46 8.46
N CYS A 248 17.68 0.70 8.74
CA CYS A 248 18.24 1.97 8.26
C CYS A 248 19.52 2.32 9.02
N LEU A 249 20.60 2.54 8.28
CA LEU A 249 21.91 2.94 8.78
C LEU A 249 21.93 4.39 9.29
N LEU A 250 21.01 5.24 8.80
CA LEU A 250 20.86 6.59 9.33
C LEU A 250 20.27 6.56 10.74
N PRO A 251 20.77 7.40 11.66
CA PRO A 251 20.12 7.62 12.94
C PRO A 251 18.76 8.31 12.73
N PRO A 252 17.79 8.15 13.64
CA PRO A 252 16.42 8.64 13.48
C PRO A 252 16.34 10.12 13.06
N GLU A 253 17.10 11.00 13.67
CA GLU A 253 17.13 12.44 13.44
C GLU A 253 17.54 12.83 12.00
N MET A 254 18.34 12.00 11.33
CA MET A 254 18.81 12.20 9.96
C MET A 254 17.88 11.60 8.90
N ARG A 255 16.87 10.82 9.29
CA ARG A 255 15.95 10.21 8.32
C ARG A 255 14.97 11.24 7.77
N ALA A 256 14.49 11.02 6.56
CA ALA A 256 13.44 11.86 5.99
C ALA A 256 12.13 11.73 6.79
N ALA A 257 11.30 12.78 6.80
CA ALA A 257 10.04 12.78 7.55
C ALA A 257 9.12 11.59 7.16
N ILE A 258 9.10 11.22 5.88
CA ILE A 258 8.35 10.07 5.38
C ILE A 258 8.79 8.75 6.04
N CYS A 259 10.07 8.60 6.40
CA CYS A 259 10.59 7.39 7.03
C CYS A 259 10.01 7.19 8.45
N HIS A 260 9.51 8.23 9.08
CA HIS A 260 8.88 8.16 10.40
C HIS A 260 7.38 7.91 10.32
N ARG A 261 6.72 8.35 9.24
CA ARG A 261 5.26 8.41 9.17
C ARG A 261 4.62 7.39 8.25
N TYR A 262 5.41 6.78 7.37
CA TYR A 262 4.85 5.91 6.36
C TYR A 262 4.25 4.65 6.98
N LEU A 263 2.95 4.45 6.76
CA LEU A 263 2.24 3.21 7.01
C LEU A 263 1.64 2.72 5.68
N CYS A 264 1.80 1.43 5.38
CA CYS A 264 1.06 0.83 4.27
C CYS A 264 -0.41 0.63 4.66
N ALA A 265 -1.28 0.35 3.68
CA ALA A 265 -2.72 0.22 3.90
C ALA A 265 -3.09 -0.75 5.04
N ASP A 266 -2.43 -1.90 5.13
CA ASP A 266 -2.68 -2.90 6.17
C ASP A 266 -2.24 -2.40 7.56
N LEU A 267 -1.16 -1.62 7.65
CA LEU A 267 -0.71 -1.01 8.90
C LEU A 267 -1.56 0.18 9.33
N THR A 268 -2.05 0.98 8.37
CA THR A 268 -3.01 2.05 8.64
C THR A 268 -4.31 1.47 9.20
N GLN A 269 -4.81 0.37 8.63
CA GLN A 269 -5.99 -0.31 9.15
C GLN A 269 -5.75 -0.84 10.57
N LEU A 270 -4.60 -1.45 10.81
CA LEU A 270 -4.24 -1.95 12.14
C LEU A 270 -4.12 -0.82 13.17
N GLN A 271 -3.54 0.33 12.80
CA GLN A 271 -3.47 1.52 13.65
C GLN A 271 -4.87 2.04 14.02
N VAL A 272 -5.81 2.05 13.07
CA VAL A 272 -7.21 2.44 13.34
C VAL A 272 -7.87 1.48 14.33
N GLN A 273 -7.65 0.17 14.17
CA GLN A 273 -8.22 -0.84 15.07
C GLN A 273 -7.61 -0.78 16.46
N ALA A 274 -6.28 -0.66 16.54
CA ALA A 274 -5.53 -0.39 17.76
C ALA A 274 -6.11 0.79 18.55
N LYS A 275 -6.33 1.93 17.88
CA LYS A 275 -6.95 3.11 18.51
C LYS A 275 -8.39 2.84 18.99
N ALA A 276 -9.15 2.02 18.27
CA ALA A 276 -10.51 1.66 18.66
C ALA A 276 -10.57 0.63 19.82
N PHE A 277 -9.51 -0.16 20.01
CA PHE A 277 -9.44 -1.24 20.99
C PHE A 277 -8.08 -1.20 21.73
N PRO A 278 -7.82 -0.20 22.58
CA PRO A 278 -6.51 -0.01 23.21
C PRO A 278 -6.08 -1.16 24.13
N GLU A 279 -7.05 -1.90 24.69
CA GLU A 279 -6.83 -3.06 25.57
C GLU A 279 -6.59 -4.36 24.79
N THR A 280 -5.97 -4.28 23.62
CA THR A 280 -5.72 -5.43 22.75
C THR A 280 -4.34 -5.37 22.12
N VAL A 281 -3.82 -6.51 21.67
CA VAL A 281 -2.52 -6.61 20.99
C VAL A 281 -2.73 -6.88 19.51
N GLY A 282 -2.25 -5.96 18.67
CA GLY A 282 -2.18 -6.13 17.23
C GLY A 282 -1.09 -7.12 16.83
N TYR A 283 -1.23 -7.75 15.67
CA TYR A 283 -0.16 -8.57 15.09
C TYR A 283 0.14 -8.13 13.66
N VAL A 284 1.42 -8.04 13.33
CA VAL A 284 1.91 -7.80 11.98
C VAL A 284 2.60 -9.07 11.50
N ALA A 285 2.31 -9.49 10.27
CA ALA A 285 2.93 -10.64 9.65
C ALA A 285 3.61 -10.24 8.34
N ALA A 286 4.92 -10.52 8.25
CA ALA A 286 5.65 -10.39 7.00
C ALA A 286 5.40 -11.61 6.12
N ILE A 287 4.89 -11.38 4.92
CA ILE A 287 4.54 -12.42 3.96
C ILE A 287 5.40 -12.32 2.70
N GLN A 288 5.80 -13.47 2.19
CA GLN A 288 6.43 -13.60 0.87
C GLN A 288 5.63 -14.65 0.11
N SER A 289 4.96 -14.24 -0.95
CA SER A 289 3.96 -15.08 -1.62
C SER A 289 3.00 -15.65 -0.57
N SER A 290 3.01 -16.96 -0.31
CA SER A 290 2.09 -17.71 0.58
C SER A 290 2.69 -18.13 1.91
N GLN A 291 3.91 -17.69 2.16
CA GLN A 291 4.66 -18.06 3.33
C GLN A 291 4.71 -16.88 4.29
N ILE A 292 4.34 -17.17 5.54
CA ILE A 292 4.51 -16.25 6.65
C ILE A 292 5.98 -16.39 7.05
N GLN A 293 6.76 -15.32 6.83
CA GLN A 293 8.19 -15.30 7.12
C GLN A 293 8.44 -14.95 8.58
N ARG A 294 7.70 -13.95 9.09
CA ARG A 294 7.83 -13.41 10.44
C ARG A 294 6.49 -12.94 10.94
N ILE A 295 6.32 -12.98 12.25
CA ILE A 295 5.22 -12.32 12.95
C ILE A 295 5.79 -11.51 14.11
N SER A 296 5.16 -10.38 14.42
CA SER A 296 5.48 -9.61 15.60
C SER A 296 4.19 -9.09 16.24
N PRO A 297 4.08 -9.13 17.58
CA PRO A 297 3.07 -8.35 18.26
C PRO A 297 3.38 -6.85 18.07
N LEU A 298 2.32 -6.06 18.00
CA LEU A 298 2.31 -4.63 18.25
C LEU A 298 1.77 -4.44 19.66
N ASP A 299 2.70 -4.38 20.59
CA ASP A 299 2.50 -3.88 21.93
C ASP A 299 2.16 -2.38 21.87
N HIS A 300 0.97 -2.03 22.35
CA HIS A 300 0.69 -0.68 22.78
C HIS A 300 1.54 -0.45 24.03
N SER A 301 2.59 0.37 23.90
CA SER A 301 3.09 1.03 25.09
C SER A 301 1.93 1.91 25.57
N PRO A 302 1.36 1.68 26.77
CA PRO A 302 0.46 2.66 27.33
C PRO A 302 1.27 3.95 27.41
N ASP A 303 0.81 5.01 26.75
CA ASP A 303 1.35 6.34 27.00
C ASP A 303 1.26 6.53 28.52
N GLN A 304 2.41 6.49 29.21
CA GLN A 304 2.45 6.73 30.65
C GLN A 304 2.00 8.17 30.83
N SER A 305 0.76 8.31 31.27
CA SER A 305 0.12 9.58 31.61
C SER A 305 0.76 10.17 32.86
#